data_AF-A0A381UYZ6-F1
#
_entry.id   AF-A0A381UYZ6-F1
#
_cell.length_a   1.000
_cell.length_b   1.000
_cell.length_c   1.000
_cell.angle_alpha   90.00
_cell.angle_beta   90.00
_cell.angle_gamma   90.00
#
_symmetry.space_group_name_H-M   'P 1'
#
loop_
_entity.id
_entity.type
_entity.pdbx_description
1 polymer ?
#
loop_
_entity_poly.entity_id
_entity_poly.type
_entity_poly.pdbx_seq_one_letter_code
_entity_poly.pdbx_strand_id
1 'polypeptide(L)' 'MGLMMLAATQGTRLTLVVEGEDSQQAVNRIVELFSDRFGEEE' A
#
# COMPACT_ATOMS: atom_id res chain seq x y z
N MET A 1 6.95 9.12 -6.40
CA MET A 1 8.32 8.81 -5.94
C MET A 1 8.44 8.47 -4.45
N GLY A 2 7.37 8.52 -3.63
CA GLY A 2 7.50 8.35 -2.17
C GLY A 2 7.85 6.94 -1.68
N LEU A 3 7.31 5.87 -2.30
CA LEU A 3 7.55 4.49 -1.87
C LEU A 3 9.01 4.05 -2.07
N MET A 4 9.67 4.49 -3.15
CA MET A 4 11.08 4.16 -3.41
C MET A 4 12.04 4.74 -2.37
N MET A 5 11.72 5.91 -1.78
CA MET A 5 12.56 6.49 -0.71
C MET A 5 12.29 5.87 0.67
N LEU A 6 11.12 5.25 0.87
CA LEU A 6 10.81 4.55 2.11
C LEU A 6 11.73 3.35 2.34
N ALA A 7 12.26 2.74 1.27
CA ALA A 7 13.17 1.59 1.29
C ALA A 7 12.68 0.44 2.19
N ALA A 8 11.35 0.29 2.32
CA ALA A 8 10.73 -0.75 3.10
C ALA A 8 10.92 -2.11 2.40
N THR A 9 11.49 -3.07 3.12
CA THR A 9 11.65 -4.44 2.63
C THR A 9 10.43 -5.30 2.98
N GLN A 10 10.31 -6.47 2.35
CA GLN A 10 9.29 -7.45 2.70
C GLN A 10 9.27 -7.73 4.22
N GLY A 11 8.08 -7.74 4.81
CA GLY A 11 7.90 -7.93 6.26
C GLY A 11 7.95 -6.65 7.09
N THR A 12 8.27 -5.50 6.48
CA THR A 12 8.18 -4.19 7.15
C THR A 12 6.73 -3.88 7.52
N ARG A 13 6.49 -3.49 8.77
CA ARG A 13 5.18 -2.98 9.21
C ARG A 13 5.07 -1.51 8.85
N LEU A 14 3.98 -1.14 8.18
CA LEU A 14 3.68 0.23 7.79
C LEU A 14 2.38 0.71 8.45
N THR A 15 2.30 2.01 8.71
CA THR A 15 1.06 2.68 9.12
C THR A 15 0.53 3.46 7.94
N LEU A 16 -0.70 3.16 7.53
CA LEU A 16 -1.40 3.86 6.46
C LEU A 16 -2.34 4.90 7.09
N VAL A 17 -2.19 6.16 6.67
CA VAL A 17 -3.08 7.27 7.06
C VAL A 17 -3.76 7.77 5.79
N VAL A 18 -5.09 7.81 5.80
CA VAL A 18 -5.89 8.22 4.64
C VAL A 18 -6.98 9.16 5.13
N GLU A 19 -7.17 10.27 4.41
CA GLU A 19 -8.17 11.30 4.72
C GLU A 19 -8.92 11.65 3.43
N GLY A 20 -10.24 11.79 3.51
CA GLY A 20 -11.09 12.07 2.36
C GLY A 20 -12.41 11.29 2.37
N GLU A 21 -13.34 11.69 1.50
CA GLU A 21 -14.65 11.06 1.35
C GLU A 21 -14.55 9.62 0.82
N ASP A 22 -13.51 9.34 0.02
CA ASP A 22 -13.20 8.03 -0.56
C ASP A 22 -12.18 7.22 0.26
N SER A 23 -11.83 7.69 1.46
CA SER A 23 -10.76 7.11 2.29
C SER A 23 -10.90 5.60 2.48
N GLN A 24 -12.12 5.09 2.75
CA GLN A 24 -12.36 3.66 2.90
C GLN A 24 -12.11 2.88 1.60
N GLN A 25 -12.51 3.44 0.45
CA GLN A 25 -12.27 2.81 -0.85
C GLN A 25 -10.77 2.82 -1.19
N ALA A 26 -10.08 3.92 -0.91
CA ALA A 26 -8.64 4.03 -1.09
C ALA A 26 -7.88 3.02 -0.22
N VAL A 27 -8.23 2.88 1.06
CA VAL A 27 -7.65 1.85 1.94
C VAL A 27 -7.84 0.46 1.37
N ASN A 28 -9.06 0.11 0.93
CA ASN A 28 -9.35 -1.21 0.39
C ASN A 28 -8.50 -1.51 -0.87
N ARG A 29 -8.40 -0.54 -1.79
CA ARG A 29 -7.58 -0.68 -3.01
C ARG A 29 -6.09 -0.79 -2.73
N ILE A 30 -5.59 -0.04 -1.75
CA ILE A 30 -4.19 -0.14 -1.34
C ILE A 30 -3.93 -1.54 -0.75
N VAL A 31 -4.79 -2.03 0.14
CA VAL A 31 -4.63 -3.38 0.73
C VAL A 31 -4.70 -4.47 -0.34
N GLU A 32 -5.62 -4.37 -1.30
CA GLU A 32 -5.72 -5.27 -2.45
C GLU A 32 -4.42 -5.28 -3.26
N LEU A 33 -3.86 -4.10 -3.58
CA LEU A 33 -2.60 -3.98 -4.31
C LEU A 33 -1.43 -4.68 -3.62
N PHE A 34 -1.29 -4.55 -2.29
CA PHE A 34 -0.25 -5.26 -1.54
C PHE A 34 -0.51 -6.78 -1.47
N SER A 35 -1.78 -7.19 -1.41
CA SER A 35 -2.19 -8.60 -1.38
C SER A 35 -1.91 -9.29 -2.71
N ASP A 36 -2.12 -8.56 -3.80
CA ASP A 36 -1.83 -8.98 -5.17
C ASP A 36 -0.36 -8.82 -5.54
N ARG A 37 0.53 -8.55 -4.57
CA ARG A 37 1.98 -8.35 -4.78
C ARG A 37 2.26 -7.34 -5.89
N PHE A 38 1.51 -6.24 -5.92
CA PHE A 38 1.59 -5.20 -6.94
C PHE A 38 1.36 -5.70 -8.38
N GLY A 39 0.71 -6.86 -8.55
CA GLY A 39 0.50 -7.50 -9.85
C GLY A 39 1.73 -8.26 -10.36
N GLU A 40 2.71 -8.52 -9.51
CA GLU A 40 3.90 -9.33 -9.83
C GLU A 40 3.64 -10.80 -9.53
N GLU A 41 3.99 -11.68 -10.47
CA GLU A 41 3.74 -13.13 -10.36
C GLU A 41 4.79 -13.85 -9.49
N GLU A 42 5.98 -13.26 -9.32
CA GLU A 42 7.15 -13.85 -8.63
C GLU A 42 7.66 -13.00 -7.47
#